data_AF-A0A2G9RMR7-F1
#
_entry.id   AF-A0A2G9RMR7-F1
#
_cell.length_a   1.000
_cell.length_b   1.000
_cell.length_c   1.000
_cell.angle_alpha   90.00
_cell.angle_beta   90.00
_cell.angle_gamma   90.00
#
_symmetry.space_group_name_H-M   'P 1'
#
loop_
_entity.id
_entity.type
_entity.pdbx_description
1 polymer ?
#
loop_
_entity_poly.entity_id
_entity_poly.type
_entity_poly.pdbx_seq_one_letter_code
_entity_poly.pdbx_strand_id
1 'polypeptide(L)'
;LVLDYPQVSRSLRRIAAGEDPREGQRHCCGGIAQLHEHSLGYMDLDILQKDPQPLIFVITLLKEQPGSPDWISLDLKITPLLLNFCQCKLLEGEYYQVLEHCSSILNKYSDNVKALFKRGRAHAAVWNASEAEQDFSRAVELDPSLAPLVAKELKQLEARIHEKESEDKARFRGIFK
;
A
#
# COMPACT_ATOMS: atom_id res chain seq x y z
N LEU A 1 -0.70 -12.77 25.65
CA LEU A 1 0.49 -12.16 25.01
C LEU A 1 0.94 -10.90 25.76
N VAL A 2 1.11 -11.00 27.09
CA VAL A 2 1.63 -9.91 27.95
C VAL A 2 2.64 -10.47 28.97
N LEU A 3 2.47 -11.73 29.38
CA LEU A 3 3.39 -12.45 30.28
C LEU A 3 4.82 -12.58 29.75
N ASP A 4 5.00 -12.61 28.41
CA ASP A 4 6.33 -12.75 27.79
C ASP A 4 7.05 -11.40 27.60
N TYR A 5 6.38 -10.28 27.85
CA TYR A 5 6.97 -8.95 27.64
C TYR A 5 8.29 -8.75 28.39
N PRO A 6 8.46 -9.17 29.67
CA PRO A 6 9.74 -9.06 30.36
C PRO A 6 10.89 -9.76 29.60
N GLN A 7 10.64 -10.95 29.04
CA GLN A 7 11.66 -11.69 28.28
C GLN A 7 11.98 -10.99 26.95
N VAL A 8 10.94 -10.56 26.22
CA VAL A 8 11.10 -9.86 24.95
C VAL A 8 11.82 -8.52 25.15
N SER A 9 11.46 -7.77 26.19
CA SER A 9 12.08 -6.48 26.55
C SER A 9 13.55 -6.66 26.92
N ARG A 10 13.90 -7.71 27.67
CA ARG A 10 15.31 -8.08 27.94
C ARG A 10 16.08 -8.31 26.63
N SER A 11 15.56 -9.13 25.72
CA SER A 11 16.22 -9.39 24.43
C SER A 11 16.37 -8.12 23.58
N LEU A 12 15.36 -7.26 23.54
CA LEU A 12 15.42 -5.98 22.81
C LEU A 12 16.46 -5.02 23.38
N ARG A 13 16.56 -4.91 24.72
CA ARG A 13 17.58 -4.08 25.39
C ARG A 13 19.00 -4.53 25.06
N ARG A 14 19.23 -5.84 25.01
CA ARG A 14 20.52 -6.42 24.63
C ARG A 14 20.89 -6.16 23.18
N ILE A 15 19.93 -6.31 22.26
CA ILE A 15 20.13 -5.94 20.85
C ILE A 15 20.53 -4.46 20.74
N ALA A 16 19.86 -3.58 21.49
CA ALA A 16 20.18 -2.16 21.50
C ALA A 16 21.59 -1.86 22.05
N ALA A 17 22.09 -2.69 22.96
CA ALA A 17 23.46 -2.64 23.48
C ALA A 17 24.50 -3.31 22.56
N GLY A 18 24.07 -3.97 21.48
CA GLY A 18 24.94 -4.74 20.58
C GLY A 18 25.33 -6.12 21.10
N GLU A 19 24.65 -6.61 22.15
CA GLU A 19 24.85 -7.94 22.73
C GLU A 19 24.00 -9.00 22.02
N ASP A 20 24.37 -10.28 22.12
CA ASP A 20 23.57 -11.36 21.54
C ASP A 20 22.24 -11.51 22.32
N PRO A 21 21.07 -11.35 21.67
CA PRO A 21 19.77 -11.47 22.33
C PRO A 21 19.50 -12.84 22.95
N ARG A 22 20.24 -13.88 22.53
CA ARG A 22 20.11 -15.27 22.99
C ARG A 22 21.15 -15.64 24.04
N GLU A 23 22.04 -14.72 24.42
CA GLU A 23 23.10 -15.00 25.38
C GLU A 23 22.49 -15.39 26.74
N GLY A 24 22.75 -16.61 27.23
CA GLY A 24 22.11 -17.13 28.45
C GLY A 24 20.69 -17.71 28.26
N GLN A 25 20.06 -17.56 27.10
CA GLN A 25 18.87 -18.30 26.71
C GLN A 25 19.28 -19.73 26.29
N ARG A 26 19.46 -20.61 27.28
CA ARG A 26 19.74 -22.02 27.01
C ARG A 26 18.46 -22.72 26.56
N HIS A 27 18.41 -23.13 25.29
CA HIS A 27 17.38 -24.01 24.79
C HIS A 27 17.62 -25.43 25.34
N CYS A 28 16.86 -25.82 26.37
CA CYS A 28 16.80 -27.20 26.83
C CYS A 28 15.53 -27.87 26.30
N CYS A 29 15.64 -28.62 25.19
CA CYS A 29 14.70 -29.70 24.87
C CYS A 29 14.87 -30.80 25.92
N GLY A 30 14.18 -30.66 27.06
CA GLY A 30 14.22 -31.64 28.14
C GLY A 30 14.09 -30.98 29.51
N GLY A 31 12.85 -30.87 30.00
CA GLY A 31 12.40 -31.02 31.39
C GLY A 31 13.11 -30.37 32.59
N ILE A 32 14.18 -29.59 32.46
CA ILE A 32 14.97 -29.11 33.63
C ILE A 32 15.39 -27.63 33.53
N ALA A 33 14.50 -26.75 33.06
CA ALA A 33 14.78 -25.31 32.96
C ALA A 33 14.13 -24.48 34.09
N GLN A 34 13.95 -25.04 35.29
CA GLN A 34 13.15 -24.40 36.34
C GLN A 34 13.92 -23.97 37.59
N LEU A 35 15.25 -23.83 37.53
CA LEU A 35 16.05 -23.56 38.74
C LEU A 35 17.09 -22.44 38.65
N HIS A 36 17.22 -21.67 37.57
CA HIS A 36 18.18 -20.56 37.58
C HIS A 36 17.64 -19.27 36.95
N GLU A 37 17.78 -18.21 37.75
CA GLU A 37 17.50 -16.79 37.55
C GLU A 37 16.02 -16.36 37.59
N HIS A 38 15.52 -16.10 38.81
CA HIS A 38 14.33 -15.28 39.04
C HIS A 38 14.49 -13.81 38.60
N SER A 39 15.70 -13.40 38.21
CA SER A 39 16.02 -12.04 37.81
C SER A 39 16.51 -12.00 36.37
N LEU A 40 15.96 -11.07 35.59
CA LEU A 40 16.32 -10.73 34.22
C LEU A 40 17.49 -9.75 34.14
N GLY A 41 18.06 -9.36 35.29
CA GLY A 41 19.11 -8.35 35.39
C GLY A 41 18.58 -6.92 35.27
N TYR A 42 17.26 -6.74 35.23
CA TYR A 42 16.60 -5.44 35.14
C TYR A 42 15.48 -5.39 36.18
N MET A 43 15.67 -4.54 37.20
CA MET A 43 14.77 -4.45 38.35
C MET A 43 13.31 -4.18 37.94
N ASP A 44 13.09 -3.37 36.92
CA ASP A 44 11.76 -3.07 36.38
C ASP A 44 11.11 -4.29 35.71
N LEU A 45 11.88 -5.10 34.98
CA LEU A 45 11.39 -6.34 34.35
C LEU A 45 11.15 -7.44 35.41
N ASP A 46 11.94 -7.48 36.47
CA ASP A 46 11.79 -8.42 37.58
C ASP A 46 10.51 -8.15 38.38
N ILE A 47 10.23 -6.87 38.65
CA ILE A 47 8.98 -6.43 39.27
C ILE A 47 7.79 -6.83 38.38
N LEU A 48 7.88 -6.56 37.07
CA LEU A 48 6.82 -6.88 36.12
C LEU A 48 6.60 -8.39 35.92
N GLN A 49 7.66 -9.20 36.05
CA GLN A 49 7.57 -10.66 36.03
C GLN A 49 6.91 -11.21 37.31
N LYS A 50 7.11 -10.55 38.45
CA LYS A 50 6.53 -10.92 39.74
C LYS A 50 5.08 -10.45 39.90
N ASP A 51 4.77 -9.25 39.41
CA ASP A 51 3.45 -8.63 39.46
C ASP A 51 3.07 -8.10 38.05
N PRO A 52 2.44 -8.93 37.19
CA PRO A 52 2.09 -8.54 35.84
C PRO A 52 1.07 -7.40 35.83
N GLN A 53 1.41 -6.31 35.13
CA GLN A 53 0.54 -5.13 35.01
C GLN A 53 0.12 -4.87 33.55
N PRO A 54 -1.01 -4.19 33.30
CA PRO A 54 -1.42 -3.80 31.96
C PRO A 54 -0.35 -2.90 31.30
N LEU A 55 0.11 -3.29 30.11
CA LEU A 55 1.11 -2.54 29.37
C LEU A 55 0.45 -1.54 28.43
N ILE A 56 0.98 -0.31 28.42
CA ILE A 56 0.63 0.74 27.46
C ILE A 56 1.83 0.92 26.54
N PHE A 57 1.67 0.57 25.27
CA PHE A 57 2.68 0.83 24.24
C PHE A 57 2.38 2.16 23.56
N VAL A 58 3.28 3.12 23.71
CA VAL A 58 3.21 4.39 22.97
C VAL A 58 4.19 4.30 21.80
N ILE A 59 3.63 4.16 20.59
CA ILE A 59 4.43 4.16 19.36
C ILE A 59 4.53 5.62 18.89
N THR A 60 5.70 6.22 19.09
CA THR A 60 5.98 7.59 18.65
C THR A 60 6.77 7.56 17.35
N LEU A 61 6.22 8.16 16.29
CA LEU A 61 6.93 8.37 15.04
C LEU A 61 8.01 9.44 15.24
N LEU A 62 9.28 9.05 15.24
CA LEU A 62 10.40 9.95 15.56
C LEU A 62 10.77 10.87 14.39
N LYS A 63 10.83 10.34 13.16
CA LYS A 63 11.16 11.10 11.95
C LYS A 63 10.78 10.32 10.69
N GLU A 64 10.03 10.96 9.79
CA GLU A 64 9.89 10.46 8.42
C GLU A 64 11.11 10.90 7.60
N GLN A 65 11.67 9.99 6.80
CA GLN A 65 12.73 10.29 5.83
C GLN A 65 12.24 10.01 4.40
N PRO A 66 11.23 10.74 3.91
CA PRO A 66 10.79 10.58 2.53
C PRO A 66 11.96 10.85 1.58
N GLY A 67 12.18 9.95 0.62
CA GLY A 67 13.29 10.02 -0.32
C GLY A 67 14.62 9.41 0.16
N SER A 68 14.71 8.86 1.37
CA SER A 68 15.87 8.04 1.73
C SER A 68 15.93 6.77 0.85
N PRO A 69 17.11 6.19 0.61
CA PRO A 69 17.23 4.96 -0.18
C PRO A 69 16.35 3.82 0.34
N ASP A 70 16.25 3.68 1.67
CA ASP A 70 15.41 2.68 2.32
C ASP A 70 13.92 2.95 2.08
N TRP A 71 13.51 4.21 2.13
CA TRP A 71 12.14 4.62 1.84
C TRP A 71 11.76 4.33 0.39
N ILE A 72 12.62 4.68 -0.57
CA ILE A 72 12.40 4.41 -2.00
C ILE A 72 12.37 2.90 -2.26
N SER A 73 13.28 2.14 -1.66
CA SER A 73 13.32 0.67 -1.75
C SER A 73 12.02 0.03 -1.26
N LEU A 74 11.46 0.55 -0.17
CA LEU A 74 10.17 0.10 0.34
C LEU A 74 9.02 0.51 -0.57
N ASP A 75 9.00 1.75 -1.05
CA ASP A 75 7.94 2.28 -1.92
C ASP A 75 7.88 1.55 -3.27
N LEU A 76 9.02 1.18 -3.83
CA LEU A 76 9.13 0.34 -5.03
C LEU A 76 8.54 -1.06 -4.81
N LYS A 77 8.62 -1.62 -3.58
CA LYS A 77 7.99 -2.90 -3.23
C LYS A 77 6.49 -2.77 -3.01
N ILE A 78 6.04 -1.63 -2.48
CA ILE A 78 4.60 -1.35 -2.26
C ILE A 78 3.89 -1.12 -3.60
N THR A 79 4.53 -0.43 -4.54
CA THR A 79 3.94 -0.07 -5.84
C THR A 79 3.25 -1.23 -6.58
N PRO A 80 3.87 -2.42 -6.81
CA PRO A 80 3.18 -3.53 -7.47
C PRO A 80 1.99 -4.08 -6.67
N LEU A 81 2.04 -4.07 -5.33
CA LEU A 81 0.92 -4.47 -4.48
C LEU A 81 -0.24 -3.50 -4.63
N LEU A 82 0.06 -2.20 -4.64
CA LEU A 82 -0.94 -1.15 -4.83
C LEU A 82 -1.55 -1.20 -6.25
N LEU A 83 -0.76 -1.49 -7.28
CA LEU A 83 -1.26 -1.69 -8.64
C LEU A 83 -2.18 -2.92 -8.76
N ASN A 84 -1.90 -4.00 -8.01
CA ASN A 84 -2.78 -5.16 -7.94
C ASN A 84 -4.09 -4.82 -7.22
N PHE A 85 -4.01 -4.06 -6.12
CA PHE A 85 -5.19 -3.53 -5.44
C PHE A 85 -6.06 -2.68 -6.38
N CYS A 86 -5.46 -1.74 -7.12
CA CYS A 86 -6.17 -0.97 -8.14
C CYS A 86 -6.81 -1.85 -9.22
N GLN A 87 -6.18 -2.96 -9.59
CA GLN A 87 -6.77 -3.91 -10.54
C GLN A 87 -8.05 -4.55 -9.98
N CYS A 88 -8.06 -4.94 -8.71
CA CYS A 88 -9.26 -5.46 -8.06
C CYS A 88 -10.35 -4.40 -8.00
N LYS A 89 -10.01 -3.17 -7.61
CA LYS A 89 -10.96 -2.06 -7.53
C LYS A 89 -11.58 -1.68 -8.87
N LEU A 90 -10.81 -1.77 -9.97
CA LEU A 90 -11.36 -1.64 -11.33
C LEU A 90 -12.42 -2.70 -11.66
N LEU A 91 -12.21 -3.95 -11.19
CA LEU A 91 -13.18 -5.05 -11.41
C LEU A 91 -14.42 -4.90 -10.53
N GLU A 92 -14.27 -4.31 -9.33
CA GLU A 92 -15.38 -4.00 -8.42
C GLU A 92 -16.18 -2.76 -8.84
N GLY A 93 -15.65 -1.93 -9.75
CA GLY A 93 -16.27 -0.67 -10.17
C GLY A 93 -16.00 0.50 -9.22
N GLU A 94 -15.05 0.37 -8.29
CA GLU A 94 -14.67 1.41 -7.33
C GLU A 94 -13.58 2.32 -7.91
N TYR A 95 -13.95 3.17 -8.87
CA TYR A 95 -12.99 3.94 -9.67
C TYR A 95 -12.25 5.05 -8.89
N TYR A 96 -12.86 5.67 -7.89
CA TYR A 96 -12.26 6.79 -7.16
C TYR A 96 -10.98 6.40 -6.41
N GLN A 97 -10.96 5.22 -5.76
CA GLN A 97 -9.75 4.71 -5.11
C GLN A 97 -8.64 4.42 -6.11
N VAL A 98 -9.00 3.94 -7.31
CA VAL A 98 -8.03 3.72 -8.39
C VAL A 98 -7.41 5.05 -8.83
N LEU A 99 -8.23 6.09 -9.02
CA LEU A 99 -7.76 7.42 -9.40
C LEU A 99 -6.80 8.00 -8.35
N GLU A 100 -7.14 7.88 -7.07
CA GLU A 100 -6.31 8.36 -5.97
C GLU A 100 -4.96 7.64 -5.91
N HIS A 101 -4.97 6.31 -5.84
CA HIS A 101 -3.75 5.52 -5.70
C HIS A 101 -2.86 5.59 -6.94
N CYS A 102 -3.42 5.51 -8.14
CA CYS A 102 -2.63 5.65 -9.36
C CYS A 102 -2.05 7.06 -9.50
N SER A 103 -2.77 8.11 -9.11
CA SER A 103 -2.23 9.47 -9.11
C SER A 103 -1.08 9.63 -8.10
N SER A 104 -1.20 9.04 -6.91
CA SER A 104 -0.11 9.02 -5.92
C SER A 104 1.13 8.31 -6.45
N ILE A 105 0.97 7.17 -7.14
CA ILE A 105 2.08 6.48 -7.81
C ILE A 105 2.70 7.37 -8.88
N LEU A 106 1.90 7.98 -9.76
CA LEU A 106 2.39 8.78 -10.89
C LEU A 106 3.03 10.10 -10.47
N ASN A 107 2.67 10.64 -9.30
CA ASN A 107 3.35 11.80 -8.74
C ASN A 107 4.80 11.49 -8.34
N LYS A 108 5.10 10.22 -8.03
CA LYS A 108 6.45 9.74 -7.65
C LYS A 108 7.19 9.10 -8.84
N TYR A 109 6.46 8.34 -9.65
CA TYR A 109 6.95 7.52 -10.75
C TYR A 109 6.10 7.78 -12.00
N SER A 110 6.32 8.92 -12.65
CA SER A 110 5.50 9.41 -13.76
C SER A 110 5.57 8.56 -15.03
N ASP A 111 6.56 7.67 -15.12
CA ASP A 111 6.79 6.70 -16.19
C ASP A 111 6.18 5.31 -15.91
N ASN A 112 5.41 5.17 -14.82
CA ASN A 112 4.77 3.89 -14.50
C ASN A 112 3.59 3.59 -15.44
N VAL A 113 3.89 2.84 -16.51
CA VAL A 113 2.93 2.44 -17.55
C VAL A 113 1.67 1.77 -16.99
N LYS A 114 1.83 0.90 -15.98
CA LYS A 114 0.69 0.19 -15.36
C LYS A 114 -0.23 1.13 -14.60
N ALA A 115 0.33 2.14 -13.92
CA ALA A 115 -0.46 3.15 -13.24
C ALA A 115 -1.21 4.04 -14.23
N LEU A 116 -0.55 4.50 -15.30
CA LEU A 116 -1.19 5.28 -16.38
C LEU A 116 -2.36 4.52 -16.99
N PHE A 117 -2.14 3.26 -17.39
CA PHE A 117 -3.19 2.47 -18.02
C PHE A 117 -4.39 2.21 -17.09
N LYS A 118 -4.14 1.91 -15.81
CA LYS A 118 -5.22 1.71 -14.82
C LYS A 118 -5.98 3.00 -14.52
N ARG A 119 -5.28 4.13 -14.42
CA ARG A 119 -5.88 5.45 -14.20
C ARG A 119 -6.72 5.89 -15.41
N GLY A 120 -6.21 5.69 -16.63
CA GLY A 120 -6.96 5.93 -17.87
C GLY A 120 -8.26 5.12 -17.95
N ARG A 121 -8.23 3.84 -17.57
CA ARG A 121 -9.44 3.01 -17.47
C ARG A 121 -10.43 3.52 -16.42
N ALA A 122 -9.94 3.99 -15.26
CA ALA A 122 -10.80 4.57 -14.24
C ALA A 122 -11.43 5.89 -14.71
N HIS A 123 -10.65 6.78 -15.35
CA HIS A 123 -11.14 8.02 -15.96
C HIS A 123 -12.22 7.75 -17.01
N ALA A 124 -11.99 6.79 -17.92
CA ALA A 124 -12.97 6.38 -18.92
C ALA A 124 -14.27 5.87 -18.29
N ALA A 125 -14.17 5.13 -17.18
CA ALA A 125 -15.34 4.60 -16.48
C ALA A 125 -16.20 5.70 -15.83
N VAL A 126 -15.56 6.77 -15.32
CA VAL A 126 -16.25 7.93 -14.70
C VAL A 126 -16.52 9.08 -15.66
N TRP A 127 -16.42 8.85 -16.98
CA TRP A 127 -16.70 9.84 -18.04
C TRP A 127 -15.71 11.02 -18.15
N ASN A 128 -14.50 10.88 -17.60
CA ASN A 128 -13.41 11.84 -17.76
C ASN A 128 -12.62 11.51 -19.03
N ALA A 129 -13.21 11.81 -20.19
CA ALA A 129 -12.70 11.34 -21.49
C ALA A 129 -11.33 11.93 -21.86
N SER A 130 -11.15 13.23 -21.65
CA SER A 130 -9.89 13.94 -21.95
C SER A 130 -8.73 13.38 -21.13
N GLU A 131 -8.95 13.17 -19.83
CA GLU A 131 -7.94 12.62 -18.93
C GLU A 131 -7.63 11.15 -19.26
N ALA A 132 -8.65 10.37 -19.64
CA ALA A 132 -8.44 9.00 -20.09
C ALA A 132 -7.55 8.93 -21.34
N GLU A 133 -7.83 9.78 -22.35
CA GLU A 133 -7.03 9.87 -23.57
C GLU A 133 -5.57 10.26 -23.30
N GLN A 134 -5.34 11.21 -22.40
CA GLN A 134 -3.99 11.63 -22.01
C GLN A 134 -3.21 10.49 -21.36
N ASP A 135 -3.82 9.80 -20.40
CA ASP A 135 -3.20 8.66 -19.71
C ASP A 135 -2.89 7.51 -20.67
N PHE A 136 -3.83 7.20 -21.58
CA PHE A 136 -3.67 6.17 -22.59
C PHE A 136 -2.58 6.52 -23.62
N SER A 137 -2.56 7.77 -24.10
CA SER A 137 -1.54 8.25 -25.03
C SER A 137 -0.15 8.13 -24.40
N ARG A 138 -0.01 8.57 -23.14
CA ARG A 138 1.24 8.46 -22.40
C ARG A 138 1.67 7.01 -22.16
N ALA A 139 0.72 6.10 -21.89
CA ALA A 139 1.02 4.69 -21.73
C ALA A 139 1.57 4.06 -23.03
N VAL A 140 1.03 4.44 -24.20
CA VAL A 140 1.50 3.96 -25.50
C VAL A 140 2.86 4.56 -25.89
N GLU A 141 3.11 5.84 -25.53
CA GLU A 141 4.43 6.45 -25.72
C GLU A 141 5.53 5.69 -24.99
N LEU A 142 5.25 5.22 -23.77
CA LEU A 142 6.20 4.50 -22.92
C LEU A 142 6.29 3.00 -23.27
N ASP A 143 5.17 2.38 -23.63
CA ASP A 143 5.10 0.98 -24.06
C ASP A 143 4.23 0.84 -25.31
N PRO A 144 4.83 0.90 -26.51
CA PRO A 144 4.12 0.76 -27.77
C PRO A 144 3.38 -0.58 -27.94
N SER A 145 3.73 -1.62 -27.17
CA SER A 145 3.06 -2.92 -27.24
C SER A 145 1.61 -2.86 -26.75
N LEU A 146 1.26 -1.82 -25.97
CA LEU A 146 -0.09 -1.58 -25.48
C LEU A 146 -1.01 -0.93 -26.52
N ALA A 147 -0.49 -0.42 -27.64
CA ALA A 147 -1.27 0.27 -28.67
C ALA A 147 -2.58 -0.45 -29.09
N PRO A 148 -2.60 -1.76 -29.43
CA PRO A 148 -3.84 -2.44 -29.81
C PRO A 148 -4.85 -2.54 -28.65
N LEU A 149 -4.36 -2.67 -27.41
CA LEU A 149 -5.21 -2.71 -26.23
C LEU A 149 -5.82 -1.34 -25.95
N VAL A 150 -5.01 -0.29 -26.00
CA VAL A 150 -5.45 1.10 -25.80
C VAL A 150 -6.43 1.53 -26.88
N ALA A 151 -6.18 1.20 -28.15
CA ALA A 151 -7.09 1.50 -29.25
C ALA A 151 -8.48 0.87 -29.03
N LYS A 152 -8.54 -0.33 -28.43
CA LYS A 152 -9.80 -0.97 -28.06
C LYS A 152 -10.54 -0.20 -26.96
N GLU A 153 -9.85 0.23 -25.90
CA GLU A 153 -10.46 1.00 -24.81
C GLU A 153 -10.97 2.37 -25.30
N LEU A 154 -10.19 3.07 -26.12
CA LEU A 154 -10.58 4.37 -26.70
C LEU A 154 -11.80 4.24 -27.62
N LYS A 155 -11.83 3.22 -28.49
CA LYS A 155 -12.98 2.96 -29.36
C LYS A 155 -14.27 2.70 -28.56
N GLN A 156 -14.17 2.03 -27.41
CA GLN A 156 -15.31 1.80 -26.53
C GLN A 156 -15.78 3.09 -25.85
N LEU A 157 -14.85 3.95 -25.45
CA LEU A 157 -15.14 5.25 -24.86
C LEU A 157 -15.82 6.19 -25.87
N GLU A 158 -15.28 6.31 -27.07
CA GLU A 158 -15.86 7.11 -28.17
C GLU A 158 -17.29 6.66 -28.50
N ALA A 159 -17.53 5.34 -28.58
CA ALA A 159 -18.86 4.81 -28.83
C ALA A 159 -19.87 5.21 -27.74
N ARG A 160 -19.48 5.15 -26.46
CA ARG A 160 -20.31 5.57 -25.32
C ARG A 160 -20.59 7.07 -25.33
N ILE A 161 -19.61 7.89 -25.72
CA ILE A 161 -19.78 9.34 -25.84
C ILE A 161 -20.76 9.66 -26.95
N HIS A 162 -20.57 9.07 -28.13
CA HIS A 162 -21.46 9.29 -29.29
C HIS A 162 -22.90 8.85 -29.00
N GLU A 163 -23.10 7.72 -28.33
CA GLU A 163 -24.43 7.26 -27.88
C GLU A 163 -25.09 8.32 -26.98
N LYS A 164 -24.39 8.77 -25.94
CA LYS A 164 -24.89 9.81 -25.02
C LYS A 164 -25.22 11.12 -25.73
N GLU A 165 -24.36 11.59 -26.64
CA GLU A 165 -24.63 12.79 -27.43
C GLU A 165 -25.87 12.65 -28.31
N SER A 166 -26.09 11.46 -28.88
CA SER A 166 -27.27 11.17 -29.69
C SER A 166 -28.57 11.15 -28.86
N GLU A 167 -28.50 10.62 -27.65
CA GLU A 167 -29.59 10.61 -26.66
C GLU A 167 -29.93 12.03 -26.20
N ASP A 168 -28.91 12.81 -25.83
CA ASP A 168 -29.08 14.21 -25.43
C ASP A 168 -29.70 15.02 -26.57
N LYS A 169 -29.21 14.88 -27.80
CA LYS A 169 -29.80 15.51 -28.99
C LYS A 169 -31.25 15.08 -29.22
N ALA A 170 -31.60 13.82 -28.95
CA ALA A 170 -32.99 13.35 -29.01
C ALA A 170 -33.86 14.01 -27.95
N ARG A 171 -33.36 14.12 -26.72
CA ARG A 171 -34.06 14.73 -25.58
C ARG A 171 -34.31 16.23 -25.80
N PHE A 172 -33.33 16.97 -26.32
CA PHE A 172 -33.45 18.42 -26.52
C PHE A 172 -34.29 18.82 -27.75
N ARG A 173 -34.52 17.91 -28.72
CA ARG A 173 -35.35 18.19 -29.91
C ARG A 173 -36.81 18.58 -29.59
N GLY A 174 -37.33 18.24 -28.42
CA GLY A 174 -38.70 18.55 -28.01
C GLY A 174 -38.87 19.73 -27.05
N ILE A 175 -37.77 20.32 -26.57
CA ILE A 175 -37.79 21.31 -25.47
C ILE A 175 -37.97 22.75 -25.98
N PHE A 176 -37.62 23.03 -27.24
CA PHE A 176 -37.80 24.34 -27.87
C PHE A 176 -38.98 24.28 -28.85
N LYS A 177 -40.20 24.45 -28.34
CA LYS A 177 -41.40 24.76 -29.12
C LYS A 177 -42.15 25.92 -28.48
#